data_AF-A0A1Q3D2A0-F1
#
_entry.id   AF-A0A1Q3D2A0-F1
#
_cell.length_a   1.000
_cell.length_b   1.000
_cell.length_c   1.000
_cell.angle_alpha   90.00
_cell.angle_beta   90.00
_cell.angle_gamma   90.00
#
_symmetry.space_group_name_H-M   'P 1'
#
loop_
_entity.id
_entity.type
_entity.pdbx_description
1 polymer ?
#
loop_
_entity_poly.entity_id
_entity_poly.type
_entity_poly.pdbx_seq_one_letter_code
_entity_poly.pdbx_strand_id
1 'polypeptide(L)'
;YTVSSDTLFTLIVLILYIAYFTVTFSVNNNMVTIEVLTGSDFKKWKEDIEFAMEMADVDLSLVTDKPGDLTVANTDDEKLVHAAWMKSNRICLLSMRRSILDHLKSGLPTDCTAKELMTAI
;
A
#
# COMPACT_ATOMS: atom_id res chain seq x y z
N TYR A 1 41.31 8.51 2.29
CA TYR A 1 40.63 7.76 1.21
C TYR A 1 39.80 8.74 0.41
N THR A 2 40.16 9.01 -0.86
CA THR A 2 39.35 9.82 -1.78
C THR A 2 38.47 8.88 -2.61
N VAL A 3 37.15 9.02 -2.52
CA VAL A 3 36.20 8.27 -3.36
C VAL A 3 36.39 8.69 -4.82
N SER A 4 36.47 7.73 -5.75
CA SER A 4 36.62 8.05 -7.18
C SER A 4 35.38 8.73 -7.75
N SER A 5 35.54 9.54 -8.79
CA SER A 5 34.44 10.19 -9.50
C SER A 5 33.39 9.18 -10.01
N ASP A 6 33.85 8.02 -10.49
CA ASP A 6 32.96 6.95 -10.96
C ASP A 6 32.12 6.35 -9.83
N THR A 7 32.72 6.19 -8.65
CA THR A 7 31.98 5.71 -7.46
C THR A 7 30.96 6.75 -7.02
N LEU A 8 31.29 8.04 -7.06
CA LEU A 8 30.33 9.11 -6.75
C LEU A 8 29.17 9.13 -7.73
N PHE A 9 29.45 9.02 -9.04
CA PHE A 9 28.42 9.02 -10.07
C PHE A 9 27.45 7.84 -9.91
N THR A 10 27.97 6.63 -9.69
CA THR A 10 27.14 5.43 -9.48
C THR A 10 26.27 5.54 -8.24
N LEU A 11 26.79 6.09 -7.14
CA LEU A 11 25.99 6.33 -5.92
C LEU A 11 24.88 7.35 -6.15
N ILE A 12 25.14 8.44 -6.88
CA ILE A 12 24.11 9.44 -7.21
C ILE A 12 22.99 8.81 -8.03
N VAL A 13 23.33 8.05 -9.07
CA VAL A 13 22.32 7.36 -9.90
C VAL A 13 21.49 6.38 -9.06
N LEU A 14 22.13 5.63 -8.16
CA LEU A 14 21.43 4.71 -7.27
C LEU A 14 20.47 5.43 -6.31
N ILE A 15 20.89 6.56 -5.72
CA ILE A 15 20.04 7.36 -4.84
C ILE A 15 18.83 7.91 -5.60
N LEU A 16 19.04 8.43 -6.82
CA LEU A 16 17.95 8.92 -7.66
C LEU A 16 16.98 7.81 -8.05
N TYR A 17 17.49 6.63 -8.38
CA TYR A 17 16.65 5.46 -8.65
C TYR A 17 15.78 5.11 -7.44
N ILE A 18 16.38 4.97 -6.25
CA ILE A 18 15.63 4.63 -5.03
C ILE A 18 14.59 5.72 -4.73
N ALA A 19 14.98 6.99 -4.78
CA ALA A 19 14.08 8.11 -4.49
C ALA A 19 12.90 8.22 -5.46
N TYR A 20 13.06 7.74 -6.70
CA TYR A 20 12.01 7.79 -7.72
C TYR A 20 11.13 6.53 -7.74
N PHE A 21 11.73 5.35 -7.56
CA PHE A 21 11.06 4.06 -7.73
C PHE A 21 10.65 3.38 -6.42
N THR A 22 10.85 4.01 -5.27
CA THR A 22 10.36 3.48 -3.99
C THR A 22 9.53 4.50 -3.25
N VAL A 23 8.55 4.01 -2.50
CA VAL A 23 7.81 4.81 -1.53
C VAL A 23 8.02 4.22 -0.14
N THR A 24 8.41 5.08 0.79
CA THR A 24 8.49 4.72 2.21
C THR A 24 7.38 5.44 2.99
N PHE A 25 6.65 4.70 3.81
CA PHE A 25 5.66 5.23 4.73
C PHE A 25 5.63 4.40 6.02
N SER A 26 4.93 4.88 7.05
CA SER A 26 4.78 4.15 8.30
C SER A 26 3.32 3.88 8.62
N VAL A 27 3.05 2.66 9.07
CA VAL A 27 1.73 2.21 9.54
C VAL A 27 1.93 1.43 10.84
N ASN A 28 1.19 1.80 11.90
CA ASN A 28 1.25 1.12 13.20
C ASN A 28 2.69 0.91 13.70
N ASN A 29 3.54 1.95 13.59
CA ASN A 29 4.97 1.94 13.96
C ASN A 29 5.86 1.01 13.13
N ASN A 30 5.34 0.36 12.10
CA ASN A 30 6.14 -0.37 11.11
C ASN A 30 6.54 0.59 9.98
N MET A 31 7.81 0.57 9.60
CA MET A 31 8.31 1.29 8.44
C MET A 31 8.29 0.37 7.23
N VAL A 32 7.55 0.79 6.20
CA VAL A 32 7.25 0.02 5.01
C VAL A 32 7.89 0.73 3.82
N THR A 33 8.65 0.01 3.01
CA THR A 33 9.19 0.51 1.73
C THR A 33 8.73 -0.43 0.63
N ILE A 34 8.06 0.13 -0.38
CA ILE A 34 7.48 -0.63 -1.49
C ILE A 34 7.95 0.01 -2.80
N GLU A 35 8.25 -0.82 -3.80
CA GLU A 35 8.55 -0.33 -5.15
C GLU A 35 7.31 0.32 -5.76
N VAL A 36 7.47 1.41 -6.51
CA VAL A 36 6.35 2.08 -7.15
C VAL A 36 5.91 1.26 -8.35
N LEU A 37 4.62 0.92 -8.44
CA LEU A 37 4.04 0.24 -9.59
C LEU A 37 4.24 1.07 -10.85
N THR A 38 5.04 0.53 -11.77
CA THR A 38 5.37 1.14 -13.07
C THR A 38 4.65 0.48 -14.24
N GLY A 39 4.14 -0.74 -14.05
CA GLY A 39 3.26 -1.45 -14.97
C GLY A 39 3.68 -2.91 -15.19
N SER A 40 4.97 -3.20 -15.28
CA SER A 40 5.49 -4.56 -15.48
C SER A 40 5.70 -5.35 -14.17
N ASP A 41 5.62 -4.66 -13.04
CA ASP A 41 6.02 -5.12 -11.71
C ASP A 41 4.83 -5.48 -10.81
N PHE A 42 3.61 -5.57 -11.37
CA PHE A 42 2.38 -5.79 -10.60
C PHE A 42 2.44 -6.96 -9.62
N LYS A 43 2.95 -8.12 -10.06
CA LYS A 43 3.02 -9.31 -9.19
C LYS A 43 3.84 -9.02 -7.92
N LYS A 44 5.01 -8.43 -8.08
CA LYS A 44 5.91 -8.11 -6.97
C LYS A 44 5.32 -7.00 -6.10
N TRP A 45 4.83 -5.93 -6.73
CA TRP A 45 4.17 -4.83 -6.03
C TRP A 45 3.01 -5.29 -5.15
N LYS A 46 2.18 -6.22 -5.67
CA LYS A 46 1.06 -6.81 -4.94
C LYS A 46 1.54 -7.62 -3.73
N GLU A 47 2.50 -8.52 -3.94
CA GLU A 47 3.10 -9.33 -2.86
C GLU A 47 3.70 -8.42 -1.76
N ASP A 48 4.40 -7.35 -2.15
CA ASP A 48 5.00 -6.39 -1.21
C ASP A 48 3.93 -5.61 -0.41
N ILE A 49 2.82 -5.21 -1.05
CA ILE A 49 1.70 -4.54 -0.37
C ILE A 49 1.03 -5.50 0.61
N GLU A 50 0.67 -6.71 0.18
CA GLU A 50 0.00 -7.70 1.04
C GLU A 50 0.85 -8.01 2.28
N PHE A 51 2.14 -8.30 2.08
CA PHE A 51 3.08 -8.55 3.17
C PHE A 51 3.22 -7.35 4.12
N ALA A 52 3.33 -6.14 3.58
CA ALA A 52 3.48 -4.94 4.39
C ALA A 52 2.24 -4.61 5.22
N MET A 53 1.04 -4.83 4.68
CA MET A 53 -0.21 -4.60 5.41
C MET A 53 -0.41 -5.64 6.52
N GLU A 54 -0.04 -6.90 6.28
CA GLU A 54 -0.09 -7.97 7.28
C GLU A 54 0.90 -7.69 8.43
N MET A 55 2.15 -7.34 8.10
CA MET A 55 3.16 -6.94 9.09
C MET A 55 2.73 -5.74 9.94
N ALA A 56 1.89 -4.87 9.38
CA ALA A 56 1.35 -3.71 10.06
C ALA A 56 0.02 -3.95 10.77
N ASP A 57 -0.54 -5.17 10.77
CA ASP A 57 -1.83 -5.51 11.37
C ASP A 57 -2.98 -4.63 10.83
N VAL A 58 -2.99 -4.43 9.51
CA VAL A 58 -4.01 -3.64 8.79
C VAL A 58 -4.46 -4.32 7.48
N ASP A 59 -4.24 -5.62 7.31
CA ASP A 59 -4.59 -6.39 6.12
C ASP A 59 -6.05 -6.89 6.11
N LEU A 60 -6.80 -6.71 7.20
CA LEU A 60 -8.16 -7.23 7.35
C LEU A 60 -9.07 -7.01 6.12
N SER A 61 -9.03 -5.82 5.52
CA SER A 61 -9.81 -5.46 4.32
C SER A 61 -9.32 -6.09 3.01
N LEU A 62 -8.08 -6.58 2.96
CA LEU A 62 -7.53 -7.33 1.84
C LEU A 62 -7.96 -8.80 1.89
N VAL A 63 -8.01 -9.37 3.10
CA VAL A 63 -8.25 -10.81 3.30
C VAL A 63 -9.72 -11.16 3.55
N THR A 64 -10.52 -10.24 4.08
CA THR A 64 -11.96 -10.46 4.34
C THR A 64 -12.86 -9.62 3.43
N ASP A 65 -14.08 -10.09 3.22
CA ASP A 65 -15.09 -9.32 2.48
C ASP A 65 -15.62 -8.14 3.31
N LYS A 66 -16.15 -7.13 2.61
CA LYS A 66 -16.70 -5.94 3.27
C LYS A 66 -17.81 -6.36 4.24
N PRO A 67 -17.74 -5.94 5.52
CA PRO A 67 -18.81 -6.21 6.47
C PRO A 67 -20.09 -5.48 6.03
N GLY A 68 -21.24 -6.07 6.36
CA GLY A 68 -22.53 -5.41 6.16
C GLY A 68 -22.65 -4.11 6.97
N ASP A 69 -23.57 -3.25 6.56
CA ASP A 69 -23.82 -1.99 7.26
C ASP A 69 -24.28 -2.26 8.69
N LEU A 70 -23.79 -1.44 9.61
CA LEU A 70 -24.17 -1.52 11.02
C LEU A 70 -25.64 -1.11 11.22
N THR A 71 -26.31 -1.87 12.07
CA THR A 71 -27.69 -1.67 12.55
C THR A 71 -27.70 -1.46 14.06
N VAL A 72 -28.84 -1.01 14.61
CA VAL A 72 -29.01 -0.80 16.05
C VAL A 72 -28.89 -2.11 16.85
N ALA A 73 -29.13 -3.26 16.21
CA ALA A 73 -29.07 -4.58 16.84
C ALA A 73 -27.65 -5.14 16.98
N ASN A 74 -26.66 -4.53 16.31
CA ASN A 74 -25.29 -5.04 16.32
C ASN A 74 -24.65 -4.96 17.71
N THR A 75 -23.91 -6.01 18.06
CA THR A 75 -23.14 -6.07 19.30
C THR A 75 -21.97 -5.08 19.24
N ASP A 76 -21.41 -4.75 20.40
CA ASP A 76 -20.25 -3.86 20.43
C ASP A 76 -19.02 -4.51 19.78
N ASP A 77 -18.88 -5.84 19.87
CA ASP A 77 -17.82 -6.59 19.16
C ASP A 77 -17.96 -6.48 17.64
N GLU A 78 -19.17 -6.58 17.10
CA GLU A 78 -19.43 -6.41 15.66
C GLU A 78 -19.09 -5.00 15.19
N LYS A 79 -19.41 -3.97 15.99
CA LYS A 79 -19.03 -2.59 15.70
C LYS A 79 -17.52 -2.39 15.71
N LEU A 80 -16.80 -3.05 16.63
CA LEU A 80 -15.34 -3.00 16.68
C LEU A 80 -14.70 -3.64 15.45
N VAL A 81 -15.19 -4.82 15.04
CA VAL A 81 -14.73 -5.49 13.80
C VAL A 81 -14.99 -4.61 12.58
N HIS A 82 -16.18 -4.03 12.47
CA HIS A 82 -16.51 -3.11 11.37
C HIS A 82 -15.58 -1.89 11.36
N ALA A 83 -15.31 -1.27 12.52
CA ALA A 83 -14.40 -0.14 12.62
C ALA A 83 -12.95 -0.51 12.24
N ALA A 84 -12.47 -1.67 12.68
CA ALA A 84 -11.16 -2.19 12.33
C ALA A 84 -11.04 -2.43 10.81
N TRP A 85 -12.07 -3.03 10.21
CA TRP A 85 -12.15 -3.27 8.77
C TRP A 85 -12.11 -1.94 7.98
N MET A 86 -12.91 -0.95 8.38
CA MET A 86 -12.93 0.36 7.73
C MET A 86 -11.59 1.10 7.83
N LYS A 87 -10.91 0.99 8.99
CA LYS A 87 -9.56 1.54 9.18
C LYS A 87 -8.56 0.83 8.26
N SER A 88 -8.55 -0.49 8.24
CA SER A 88 -7.73 -1.31 7.35
C SER A 88 -7.94 -0.92 5.88
N ASN A 89 -9.19 -0.83 5.43
CA ASN A 89 -9.57 -0.48 4.06
C ASN A 89 -9.01 0.88 3.64
N ARG A 90 -9.17 1.89 4.52
CA ARG A 90 -8.65 3.23 4.26
C ARG A 90 -7.13 3.25 4.15
N ILE A 91 -6.43 2.55 5.05
CA ILE A 91 -4.96 2.52 5.05
C ILE A 91 -4.45 1.83 3.80
N CYS A 92 -4.96 0.64 3.48
CA CYS A 92 -4.57 -0.12 2.29
C CYS A 92 -4.79 0.69 0.99
N LEU A 93 -5.95 1.36 0.86
CA LEU A 93 -6.24 2.22 -0.30
C LEU A 93 -5.23 3.37 -0.44
N LEU A 94 -4.90 4.06 0.65
CA LEU A 94 -3.95 5.16 0.62
C LEU A 94 -2.54 4.66 0.28
N SER A 95 -2.13 3.53 0.85
CA SER A 95 -0.84 2.90 0.58
C SER A 95 -0.70 2.49 -0.89
N MET A 96 -1.69 1.77 -1.43
CA MET A 96 -1.70 1.39 -2.85
C MET A 96 -1.68 2.62 -3.76
N ARG A 97 -2.56 3.60 -3.55
CA ARG A 97 -2.59 4.81 -4.39
C ARG A 97 -1.31 5.62 -4.30
N ARG A 98 -0.60 5.58 -3.18
CA ARG A 98 0.70 6.25 -3.03
C ARG A 98 1.80 5.49 -3.76
N SER A 99 1.74 4.17 -3.82
CA SER A 99 2.73 3.31 -4.47
C SER A 99 2.43 3.01 -5.94
N ILE A 100 1.53 3.75 -6.59
CA ILE A 100 1.23 3.63 -8.03
C ILE A 100 1.73 4.88 -8.76
N LEU A 101 2.30 4.73 -9.97
CA LEU A 101 2.66 5.88 -10.80
C LEU A 101 1.42 6.69 -11.22
N ASP A 102 1.55 8.02 -11.24
CA ASP A 102 0.41 8.92 -11.44
C ASP A 102 -0.36 8.67 -12.75
N HIS A 103 0.33 8.33 -13.84
CA HIS A 103 -0.31 8.05 -15.12
C HIS A 103 -1.12 6.75 -15.13
N LEU A 104 -0.86 5.82 -14.19
CA LEU A 104 -1.67 4.61 -14.01
C LEU A 104 -2.90 4.86 -13.14
N LYS A 105 -2.92 5.93 -12.34
CA LYS A 105 -4.02 6.24 -11.42
C LYS A 105 -5.29 6.70 -12.12
N SER A 106 -5.18 7.31 -13.30
CA SER A 106 -6.32 7.91 -13.99
C SER A 106 -7.39 6.90 -14.42
N GLY A 107 -7.04 5.61 -14.54
CA GLY A 107 -7.97 4.53 -14.87
C GLY A 107 -8.55 3.80 -13.65
N LEU A 108 -8.12 4.13 -12.43
CA LEU A 108 -8.48 3.35 -11.24
C LEU A 108 -9.80 3.81 -10.63
N PRO A 109 -10.60 2.86 -10.10
CA PRO A 109 -11.85 3.19 -9.43
C PRO A 109 -11.61 4.08 -8.19
N THR A 110 -12.38 5.17 -8.08
CA THR A 110 -12.27 6.11 -6.96
C THR A 110 -13.03 5.64 -5.72
N ASP A 111 -14.20 5.04 -5.91
CA ASP A 111 -15.12 4.59 -4.87
C ASP A 111 -15.16 3.06 -4.84
N CYS A 112 -14.07 2.46 -4.36
CA CYS A 112 -13.91 1.02 -4.21
C CYS A 112 -13.28 0.68 -2.87
N THR A 113 -13.36 -0.60 -2.49
CA THR A 113 -12.62 -1.18 -1.38
C THR A 113 -11.16 -1.44 -1.76
N ALA A 114 -10.29 -1.66 -0.78
CA ALA A 114 -8.90 -2.01 -0.99
C ALA A 114 -8.78 -3.31 -1.81
N LYS A 115 -9.58 -4.32 -1.48
CA LYS A 115 -9.61 -5.60 -2.19
C LYS A 115 -10.03 -5.44 -3.65
N GLU A 116 -11.04 -4.62 -3.93
CA GLU A 116 -11.49 -4.29 -5.29
C GLU A 116 -10.44 -3.49 -6.07
N LEU A 117 -9.76 -2.54 -5.43
CA LEU A 117 -8.67 -1.81 -6.10
C LEU A 117 -7.53 -2.76 -6.48
N MET A 118 -7.16 -3.68 -5.57
CA MET A 118 -6.10 -4.65 -5.79
C MET A 118 -6.40 -5.63 -6.94
N THR A 119 -7.67 -5.92 -7.22
CA THR A 119 -8.09 -6.74 -8.37
C THR A 119 -8.35 -5.95 -9.64
N ALA A 120 -8.56 -4.63 -9.55
CA ALA A 120 -8.78 -3.76 -10.71
C ALA A 120 -7.47 -3.29 -11.38
N ILE A 121 -6.35 -3.37 -10.66
CA ILE A 121 -4.99 -3.17 -11.18
C ILE A 121 -4.54 -4.44 -11.90
#